data_AF-A0AAV3U220-F1
#
_entry.id   AF-A0AAV3U220-F1
#
_cell.length_a   1.000
_cell.length_b   1.000
_cell.length_c   1.000
_cell.angle_alpha   90.00
_cell.angle_beta   90.00
_cell.angle_gamma   90.00
#
_symmetry.space_group_name_H-M   'P 1'
#
loop_
_entity.id
_entity.type
_entity.pdbx_description
1 polymer ?
#
loop_
_entity_poly.entity_id
_entity_poly.type
_entity_poly.pdbx_seq_one_letter_code
_entity_poly.pdbx_strand_id
1 'polypeptide(L)'
;MDNSLCFARVITDKATFAYLADVFIAQGHRSVGLSKLLMRSVLAHPDLQGLRRMLLATRDAHGLYGQFGFTELANPNTFMELWQPDIYQPS
;
A
#
# COMPACT_ATOMS: atom_id res chain seq x y z
N MET A 1 23.23 5.19 -8.34
CA MET A 1 22.30 5.88 -7.40
C MET A 1 20.92 5.71 -8.00
N ASP A 2 20.07 4.89 -7.40
CA ASP A 2 18.71 4.68 -7.92
C ASP A 2 17.89 5.96 -7.72
N ASN A 3 17.58 6.62 -8.84
CA ASN A 3 16.79 7.84 -8.91
C ASN A 3 15.28 7.50 -8.93
N SER A 4 14.85 6.60 -8.05
CA SER A 4 13.47 6.12 -7.99
C SER A 4 12.57 7.20 -7.40
N LEU A 5 11.75 7.82 -8.26
CA LEU A 5 10.86 8.93 -7.90
C LEU A 5 9.71 8.48 -7.00
N CYS A 6 9.32 7.22 -7.10
CA CYS A 6 8.28 6.59 -6.29
C CYS A 6 8.49 5.08 -6.24
N PHE A 7 7.92 4.44 -5.22
CA PHE A 7 7.96 2.99 -5.04
C PHE A 7 6.72 2.51 -4.28
N ALA A 8 6.28 1.30 -4.59
CA ALA A 8 5.30 0.54 -3.84
C ALA A 8 5.65 -0.94 -3.96
N ARG A 9 5.31 -1.71 -2.93
CA ARG A 9 5.45 -3.17 -2.93
C ARG A 9 4.09 -3.81 -2.69
N VAL A 10 3.79 -4.86 -3.44
CA VAL A 10 2.58 -5.68 -3.24
C VAL A 10 3.00 -7.10 -2.93
N ILE A 11 2.58 -7.61 -1.78
CA ILE A 11 2.77 -9.01 -1.37
C ILE A 11 1.45 -9.72 -1.66
N THR A 12 1.44 -10.77 -2.49
CA THR A 12 0.18 -11.37 -2.93
C THR A 12 0.32 -12.86 -3.25
N ASP A 13 -0.79 -13.60 -3.13
CA ASP A 13 -0.95 -14.94 -3.67
C ASP A 13 -1.42 -14.96 -5.15
N LYS A 14 -1.67 -13.77 -5.73
CA LYS A 14 -2.20 -13.55 -7.08
C LYS A 14 -3.57 -14.18 -7.35
N ALA A 15 -4.32 -14.52 -6.31
CA ALA A 15 -5.59 -15.22 -6.43
C ALA A 15 -6.67 -14.63 -5.52
N THR A 16 -6.37 -14.41 -4.23
CA THR A 16 -7.38 -14.03 -3.24
C THR A 16 -6.98 -12.84 -2.38
N PHE A 17 -5.69 -12.63 -2.15
CA PHE A 17 -5.22 -11.64 -1.19
C PHE A 17 -4.00 -10.85 -1.69
N ALA A 18 -3.97 -9.56 -1.35
CA ALA A 18 -2.77 -8.73 -1.49
C ALA A 18 -2.59 -7.78 -0.30
N TYR A 19 -1.34 -7.51 0.07
CA TYR A 19 -0.94 -6.47 1.01
C TYR A 19 -0.07 -5.43 0.31
N LEU A 20 -0.54 -4.17 0.30
CA LEU A 20 0.18 -3.01 -0.24
C LEU A 20 1.05 -2.39 0.86
N ALA A 21 2.35 -2.32 0.60
CA ALA A 21 3.38 -1.87 1.53
C ALA A 21 4.37 -0.90 0.87
N ASP A 22 5.19 -0.26 1.71
CA ASP A 22 6.33 0.57 1.32
C ASP A 22 6.03 1.64 0.27
N VAL A 23 4.82 2.20 0.31
CA VAL A 23 4.42 3.28 -0.61
C VAL A 23 5.15 4.56 -0.23
N PHE A 24 6.07 5.02 -1.07
CA PHE A 24 6.75 6.30 -0.87
C PHE A 24 6.95 7.08 -2.17
N ILE A 25 7.02 8.40 -2.03
CA ILE A 25 7.38 9.35 -3.09
C ILE A 25 8.60 10.15 -2.62
N ALA A 26 9.62 10.25 -3.48
CA ALA A 26 10.80 11.07 -3.22
C ALA A 26 10.40 12.53 -2.90
N GLN A 27 11.02 13.13 -1.89
CA GLN A 27 10.55 14.38 -1.28
C GLN A 27 10.42 15.55 -2.28
N GLY A 28 11.34 15.65 -3.25
CA GLY A 28 11.30 16.69 -4.30
C GLY A 28 10.21 16.52 -5.37
N HIS A 29 9.49 15.40 -5.37
CA HIS A 29 8.45 15.07 -6.36
C HIS A 29 7.09 14.77 -5.71
N ARG A 30 6.88 15.24 -4.48
CA ARG A 30 5.55 15.23 -3.86
C ARG A 30 4.64 16.24 -4.59
N SER A 31 3.34 16.00 -4.58
CA SER A 31 2.31 16.89 -5.18
C SER A 31 2.19 16.91 -6.72
N VAL A 32 3.02 16.20 -7.48
CA VAL A 32 2.88 16.09 -8.96
C VAL A 32 2.05 14.87 -9.42
N GLY A 33 1.25 14.29 -8.53
CA GLY A 33 0.33 13.19 -8.87
C GLY A 33 0.97 11.80 -8.96
N LEU A 34 2.26 11.64 -8.65
CA LEU A 34 2.97 10.35 -8.71
C LEU A 34 2.33 9.27 -7.84
N SER A 35 1.85 9.60 -6.63
CA SER A 35 1.13 8.63 -5.80
C SER A 35 -0.10 8.06 -6.50
N LYS A 36 -0.82 8.91 -7.25
CA LYS A 36 -2.01 8.47 -8.00
C LYS A 36 -1.62 7.60 -9.19
N LEU A 37 -0.54 7.96 -9.90
CA LEU A 37 -0.01 7.14 -11.00
C LEU A 37 0.39 5.75 -10.49
N LEU A 38 1.15 5.70 -9.40
CA LEU A 38 1.60 4.46 -8.78
C LEU A 38 0.43 3.57 -8.35
N MET A 39 -0.57 4.15 -7.68
CA MET A 39 -1.78 3.41 -7.30
C MET A 39 -2.58 2.90 -8.50
N ARG A 40 -2.72 3.70 -9.57
CA ARG A 40 -3.36 3.23 -10.81
C ARG A 40 -2.60 2.06 -11.42
N SER A 41 -1.27 2.11 -11.44
CA SER A 41 -0.44 1.02 -11.96
C SER A 41 -0.60 -0.26 -11.12
N VAL A 42 -0.62 -0.15 -9.79
CA VAL A 42 -0.87 -1.28 -8.90
C VAL A 42 -2.25 -1.89 -9.17
N LEU A 43 -3.30 -1.07 -9.18
CA LEU A 43 -4.68 -1.56 -9.31
C LEU A 43 -5.01 -2.08 -10.71
N ALA A 44 -4.28 -1.65 -11.74
CA ALA A 44 -4.42 -2.16 -13.10
C ALA A 44 -3.56 -3.41 -13.38
N HIS A 45 -2.72 -3.84 -12.44
CA HIS A 45 -1.83 -4.98 -12.68
C HIS A 45 -2.64 -6.28 -12.89
N PRO A 46 -2.38 -7.06 -13.95
CA PRO A 46 -3.20 -8.23 -14.30
C PRO A 46 -3.24 -9.28 -13.18
N ASP A 47 -2.12 -9.53 -12.51
CA ASP A 47 -2.05 -10.48 -11.38
C ASP A 47 -2.79 -10.03 -10.11
N LEU A 48 -3.30 -8.79 -10.07
CA LEU A 48 -3.99 -8.22 -8.91
C LEU A 48 -5.50 -8.06 -9.14
N GLN A 49 -6.03 -8.64 -10.21
CA GLN A 49 -7.45 -8.60 -10.52
C GLN A 49 -8.23 -9.71 -9.79
N GLY A 50 -9.50 -9.46 -9.47
CA GLY A 50 -10.39 -10.46 -8.87
C GLY A 50 -10.06 -10.87 -7.43
N LEU A 51 -9.10 -10.20 -6.78
CA LEU A 51 -8.74 -10.48 -5.39
C LEU A 51 -9.93 -10.26 -4.46
N ARG A 52 -10.15 -11.20 -3.54
CA ARG A 52 -11.17 -11.08 -2.49
C ARG A 52 -10.87 -9.93 -1.53
N ARG A 53 -9.59 -9.63 -1.28
CA ARG A 53 -9.17 -8.60 -0.33
C ARG A 53 -7.79 -8.04 -0.69
N MET A 54 -7.70 -6.71 -0.80
CA MET A 54 -6.43 -5.97 -0.79
C MET A 54 -6.37 -5.15 0.50
N LEU A 55 -5.27 -5.23 1.24
CA LEU A 55 -5.09 -4.60 2.55
C LEU A 55 -3.88 -3.66 2.54
N LEU A 56 -3.95 -2.60 3.34
CA LEU A 56 -2.83 -1.74 3.69
C LEU A 56 -2.99 -1.22 5.11
N ALA A 57 -1.89 -0.78 5.71
CA ALA A 57 -1.92 0.02 6.93
C ALA A 57 -1.43 1.43 6.59
N THR A 58 -2.14 2.45 7.06
CA THR A 58 -1.74 3.85 6.85
C THR A 58 -1.98 4.67 8.11
N ARG A 59 -1.06 5.61 8.39
CA ARG A 59 -1.18 6.50 9.55
C ARG A 59 -2.01 7.75 9.21
N ASP A 60 -1.80 8.33 8.04
CA ASP A 60 -2.29 9.67 7.68
C ASP A 60 -2.75 9.80 6.22
N ALA A 61 -2.53 8.78 5.37
CA ALA A 61 -2.87 8.84 3.94
C ALA A 61 -4.23 8.19 3.60
N HIS A 62 -5.15 8.06 4.56
CA HIS A 62 -6.48 7.49 4.38
C HIS A 62 -7.24 8.11 3.20
N GLY A 63 -7.27 9.45 3.09
CA GLY A 63 -7.96 10.16 2.01
C GLY A 63 -7.34 9.94 0.62
N LEU A 64 -6.05 9.57 0.53
CA LEU A 64 -5.45 9.16 -0.73
C LEU A 64 -6.00 7.81 -1.17
N TYR A 65 -5.96 6.81 -0.28
CA TYR A 65 -6.42 5.46 -0.60
C TYR A 65 -7.93 5.38 -0.82
N GLY A 66 -8.71 6.21 -0.12
CA GLY A 66 -10.15 6.35 -0.34
C GLY A 66 -10.52 6.73 -1.77
N GLN A 67 -9.67 7.51 -2.48
CA GLN A 67 -9.87 7.84 -3.90
C GLN A 67 -9.80 6.62 -4.82
N PHE A 68 -9.27 5.49 -4.33
CA PHE A 68 -9.10 4.24 -5.05
C PHE A 68 -10.05 3.14 -4.56
N GLY A 69 -11.03 3.47 -3.73
CA GLY A 69 -12.03 2.52 -3.24
C GLY A 69 -11.58 1.69 -2.04
N PHE A 70 -10.42 2.00 -1.43
CA PHE A 70 -10.10 1.46 -0.12
C PHE A 70 -11.04 2.07 0.91
N THR A 71 -11.54 1.23 1.81
CA THR A 71 -12.37 1.64 2.94
C THR A 71 -11.65 1.30 4.24
N GLU A 72 -12.16 1.84 5.35
CA GLU A 72 -11.87 1.24 6.66
C GLU A 72 -12.27 -0.24 6.68
N LEU A 73 -11.67 -1.00 7.58
CA LEU A 73 -12.01 -2.40 7.75
C LEU A 73 -13.48 -2.53 8.11
N ALA A 74 -14.23 -3.31 7.33
CA ALA A 74 -15.66 -3.55 7.59
C ALA A 74 -15.88 -4.23 8.96
N ASN A 75 -14.94 -5.08 9.39
CA ASN A 75 -14.97 -5.76 10.68
C ASN A 75 -13.55 -5.70 11.31
N PRO A 76 -13.14 -4.58 11.92
CA PRO A 76 -11.77 -4.39 12.41
C PRO A 76 -11.38 -5.42 13.48
N ASN A 77 -12.35 -5.87 14.29
CA ASN A 77 -12.16 -6.88 15.34
C ASN A 77 -11.76 -8.27 14.82
N THR A 78 -11.75 -8.49 13.51
CA THR A 78 -11.34 -9.77 12.90
C THR A 78 -9.86 -9.82 12.53
N PHE A 79 -9.14 -8.70 12.65
CA PHE A 79 -7.72 -8.61 12.36
C PHE A 79 -6.92 -8.62 13.66
N MET A 80 -5.83 -9.38 13.64
CA MET A 80 -4.83 -9.41 14.70
C MET A 80 -3.46 -9.30 14.05
N GLU A 81 -2.49 -8.74 14.76
CA GLU A 81 -1.12 -8.61 14.28
C GLU A 81 -0.11 -8.95 15.39
N LEU A 82 1.05 -9.45 14.97
CA LEU A 82 2.27 -9.44 15.79
C LEU A 82 3.08 -8.22 15.37
N TRP A 83 2.92 -7.13 16.10
CA TRP A 83 3.52 -5.84 15.74
C TRP A 83 4.80 -5.57 16.53
N GLN A 84 5.93 -5.55 15.83
CA GLN A 84 7.24 -5.14 16.35
C GLN A 84 7.77 -3.97 15.51
N PRO A 85 7.35 -2.72 15.79
CA PRO A 85 7.65 -1.57 14.94
C PRO A 85 9.15 -1.25 14.82
N ASP A 86 9.94 -1.62 15.83
CA ASP A 86 11.34 -1.24 15.97
C ASP A 86 12.32 -2.38 15.66
N ILE A 87 11.93 -3.33 14.80
CA ILE A 87 12.72 -4.55 14.50
C ILE A 87 14.13 -4.28 13.93
N TYR A 88 14.38 -3.08 13.40
CA TYR A 88 15.67 -2.68 12.85
C TYR A 88 16.53 -1.88 13.83
N GLN A 89 16.04 -1.57 15.03
CA GLN A 89 16.88 -0.94 16.05
C GLN A 89 17.88 -1.99 16.57
N PRO A 90 19.19 -1.68 16.60
CA PRO A 90 20.17 -2.58 17.19
C PRO A 90 19.87 -2.75 18.69
N SER A 91 20.05 -3.99 19.18
CA SER A 91 19.92 -4.36 20.60
C SER A 91 20.85 -3.60 21.52
#